data_AF-A0A0W0VS10-F1
#
_entry.id   AF-A0A0W0VS10-F1
#
_cell.length_a   1.000
_cell.length_b   1.000
_cell.length_c   1.000
_cell.angle_alpha   90.00
_cell.angle_beta   90.00
_cell.angle_gamma   90.00
#
_symmetry.space_group_name_H-M   'P 1'
#
loop_
_entity.id
_entity.type
_entity.pdbx_description
1 polymer ?
#
loop_
_entity_poly.entity_id
_entity_poly.type
_entity_poly.pdbx_seq_one_letter_code
_entity_poly.pdbx_strand_id
1 'polypeptide(L)'
;MRLPLSLKPSSVNRTLELIRAILNRAYKQWKWLDSVPAIRMRKFENKRLRWLTRAEAQQLLNELPPHLKDMAAFTLVTGLRQSNVTGLQWNEVDMKKGHALIHPDQSKTKKAIPVPLNSIALEILERQKGKHPDFVFTYQGKPITRCNNHAWLKALKRVGIKDFRWHDLRHTWAS
;
A
#
# COMPACT_ATOMS: atom_id res chain seq x y z
N MET A 1 12.90 -28.08 -18.58
CA MET A 1 13.37 -26.97 -17.72
C MET A 1 12.69 -27.08 -16.36
N ARG A 2 13.37 -27.66 -15.35
CA ARG A 2 12.84 -27.70 -13.97
C ARG A 2 13.15 -26.35 -13.31
N LEU A 3 12.12 -25.53 -13.10
CA LEU A 3 12.25 -24.30 -12.31
C LEU A 3 12.70 -24.66 -10.88
N PRO A 4 13.64 -23.92 -10.27
CA PRO A 4 14.16 -24.26 -8.96
C PRO A 4 13.03 -24.27 -7.90
N LEU A 5 13.11 -25.28 -7.04
CA LEU A 5 12.23 -25.52 -5.92
C LEU A 5 12.13 -24.29 -5.00
N SER A 6 10.89 -23.85 -4.74
CA SER A 6 10.39 -22.98 -3.63
C SER A 6 9.66 -21.67 -4.02
N LEU A 7 9.34 -21.41 -5.28
CA LEU A 7 8.50 -20.24 -5.62
C LEU A 7 7.03 -20.44 -5.22
N LYS A 8 6.44 -19.42 -4.58
CA LYS A 8 5.00 -19.40 -4.26
C LYS A 8 4.18 -19.54 -5.55
N PRO A 9 3.02 -20.22 -5.54
CA PRO A 9 2.17 -20.39 -6.72
C PRO A 9 1.83 -19.08 -7.44
N SER A 10 1.65 -17.98 -6.69
CA SER A 10 1.44 -16.64 -7.27
C SER A 10 2.63 -16.11 -8.06
N SER A 11 3.86 -16.34 -7.58
CA SER A 11 5.09 -15.97 -8.29
C SER A 11 5.24 -16.78 -9.57
N VAL A 12 4.97 -18.08 -9.54
CA VAL A 12 4.97 -18.94 -10.74
C VAL A 12 3.95 -18.44 -11.75
N ASN A 13 2.73 -18.14 -11.30
CA ASN A 13 1.69 -17.61 -12.17
C ASN A 13 2.09 -16.27 -12.80
N ARG A 14 2.79 -15.39 -12.07
CA ARG A 14 3.26 -14.11 -12.64
C ARG A 14 4.23 -14.31 -13.81
N THR A 15 5.14 -15.28 -13.69
CA THR A 15 6.04 -15.65 -14.78
C THR A 15 5.28 -16.28 -15.95
N LEU A 16 4.33 -17.18 -15.67
CA LEU A 16 3.49 -17.79 -16.71
C LEU A 16 2.61 -16.76 -17.43
N GLU A 17 2.11 -15.74 -16.74
CA GLU A 17 1.37 -14.61 -17.33
C GLU A 17 2.23 -13.85 -18.33
N LEU A 18 3.50 -13.59 -18.01
CA LEU A 18 4.43 -12.90 -18.90
C LEU A 18 4.71 -13.74 -20.15
N ILE A 19 5.04 -15.03 -19.98
CA ILE A 19 5.30 -15.95 -21.10
C ILE A 19 4.06 -16.02 -21.99
N ARG A 20 2.87 -16.17 -21.40
CA ARG A 20 1.60 -16.20 -22.13
C ARG A 20 1.38 -14.90 -22.91
N ALA A 21 1.70 -13.74 -22.35
CA ALA A 21 1.58 -12.47 -23.05
C ALA A 21 2.53 -12.39 -24.26
N ILE A 22 3.78 -12.83 -24.12
CA ILE A 22 4.77 -12.85 -25.20
C ILE A 22 4.30 -13.78 -26.33
N LEU A 23 3.91 -15.01 -26.02
CA LEU A 23 3.45 -15.98 -27.03
C LEU A 23 2.19 -15.50 -27.75
N ASN A 24 1.25 -14.89 -27.02
CA ASN A 24 0.07 -14.27 -27.64
C ASN A 24 0.45 -13.12 -28.58
N ARG A 25 1.47 -12.33 -28.26
CA ARG A 25 1.93 -11.25 -29.13
C ARG A 25 2.64 -11.80 -30.38
N ALA A 26 3.50 -12.80 -30.21
CA ALA A 26 4.18 -13.50 -31.29
C ALA A 26 3.20 -14.13 -32.28
N TYR A 27 2.14 -14.75 -31.78
CA TYR A 27 1.07 -15.32 -32.60
C TYR A 27 0.16 -14.26 -33.25
N LYS A 28 -0.41 -13.35 -32.45
CA LYS A 28 -1.48 -12.46 -32.95
C LYS A 28 -0.95 -11.31 -33.80
N GLN A 29 0.18 -10.72 -33.41
CA GLN A 29 0.72 -9.51 -34.05
C GLN A 29 1.90 -9.82 -34.95
N TRP A 30 2.90 -10.54 -34.46
CA TRP A 30 4.14 -10.75 -35.21
C TRP A 30 4.04 -11.87 -36.24
N LYS A 31 3.02 -12.74 -36.13
CA LYS A 31 2.83 -13.91 -37.00
C LYS A 31 4.05 -14.85 -37.03
N TRP A 32 4.79 -14.91 -35.92
CA TRP A 32 5.98 -15.77 -35.77
C TRP A 32 5.63 -17.19 -35.33
N LEU A 33 4.40 -17.41 -34.92
CA LEU A 33 3.87 -18.70 -34.51
C LEU A 33 2.57 -18.96 -35.24
N ASP A 34 2.26 -20.23 -35.49
CA ASP A 34 0.98 -20.67 -36.05
C ASP A 34 -0.06 -21.00 -34.98
N SER A 35 0.37 -21.18 -33.73
CA SER A 35 -0.50 -21.38 -32.58
C SER A 35 0.18 -21.04 -31.26
N VAL A 36 -0.62 -20.86 -30.20
CA VAL A 36 -0.13 -20.62 -28.83
C VAL A 36 -0.41 -21.86 -27.98
N PRO A 37 0.60 -22.47 -27.33
CA PRO A 37 0.37 -23.60 -26.44
C PRO A 37 -0.45 -23.19 -25.21
N ALA A 38 -1.31 -24.09 -24.73
CA ALA A 38 -2.11 -23.86 -23.55
C ALA A 38 -1.24 -23.83 -22.29
N ILE A 39 -1.15 -22.67 -21.64
CA ILE A 39 -0.43 -22.50 -20.37
C ILE A 39 -1.43 -22.60 -19.21
N ARG A 40 -1.33 -23.67 -18.43
CA ARG A 40 -2.17 -23.89 -17.25
C ARG A 40 -1.67 -23.11 -16.05
N MET A 41 -2.51 -22.21 -15.55
CA MET A 41 -2.25 -21.46 -14.32
C MET A 41 -2.43 -22.37 -13.10
N ARG A 42 -1.59 -22.18 -12.07
CA ARG A 42 -1.75 -22.89 -10.80
C ARG A 42 -2.90 -22.23 -10.02
N LYS A 43 -3.84 -23.03 -9.52
CA LYS A 43 -4.83 -22.51 -8.56
C LYS A 43 -4.13 -22.25 -7.22
N PHE A 44 -4.43 -21.13 -6.60
CA PHE A 44 -4.00 -20.85 -5.24
C PHE A 44 -5.05 -19.97 -4.57
N GLU A 45 -5.29 -20.22 -3.28
CA GLU A 45 -6.18 -19.39 -2.47
C GLU A 45 -5.38 -18.28 -1.81
N ASN A 46 -5.80 -17.05 -2.03
CA ASN A 46 -5.19 -15.90 -1.36
C ASN A 46 -5.94 -15.64 -0.05
N LYS A 47 -5.64 -16.43 0.99
CA LYS A 47 -6.38 -16.44 2.27
C LYS A 47 -6.15 -15.22 3.19
N ARG A 48 -5.40 -14.20 2.75
CA ARG A 48 -5.01 -13.11 3.65
C ARG A 48 -6.05 -12.00 3.64
N LEU A 49 -7.00 -12.09 4.57
CA LEU A 49 -7.87 -10.99 4.95
C LEU A 49 -7.74 -10.80 6.47
N ARG A 50 -7.09 -9.70 6.89
CA ARG A 50 -6.87 -9.36 8.30
C ARG A 50 -7.11 -7.88 8.48
N TRP A 51 -7.89 -7.53 9.49
CA TRP A 51 -8.11 -6.17 9.97
C TRP A 51 -7.84 -6.12 11.47
N LEU A 52 -7.65 -4.91 12.01
CA LEU A 52 -7.50 -4.69 13.45
C LEU A 52 -8.86 -4.42 14.09
N THR A 53 -9.03 -4.88 15.32
CA THR A 53 -10.06 -4.31 16.21
C THR A 53 -9.68 -2.89 16.64
N ARG A 54 -10.64 -2.12 17.15
CA ARG A 54 -10.36 -0.78 17.70
C ARG A 54 -9.32 -0.81 18.82
N ALA A 55 -9.39 -1.82 19.70
CA ALA A 55 -8.43 -2.01 20.78
C ALA A 55 -7.02 -2.30 20.26
N GLU A 56 -6.89 -3.23 19.30
CA GLU A 56 -5.60 -3.54 18.66
C GLU A 56 -5.01 -2.32 17.94
N ALA A 57 -5.84 -1.55 17.24
CA ALA A 57 -5.41 -0.32 16.57
C ALA A 57 -4.87 0.70 17.58
N GLN A 58 -5.58 0.92 18.68
CA GLN A 58 -5.14 1.85 19.72
C GLN A 58 -3.84 1.40 20.39
N GLN A 59 -3.72 0.11 20.73
CA GLN A 59 -2.49 -0.45 21.31
C GLN A 59 -1.32 -0.32 20.34
N LEU A 60 -1.53 -0.62 19.06
CA LEU A 60 -0.50 -0.46 18.02
C LEU A 60 -0.05 0.98 17.89
N LEU A 61 -0.98 1.95 17.83
CA LEU A 61 -0.64 3.37 17.74
C LEU A 61 0.13 3.87 18.97
N ASN A 62 -0.14 3.33 20.16
CA ASN A 62 0.59 3.70 21.37
C ASN A 62 2.03 3.18 21.38
N GLU A 63 2.28 2.04 20.71
CA GLU A 63 3.60 1.41 20.63
C GLU A 63 4.49 1.94 19.49
N LEU A 64 3.92 2.70 18.55
CA LEU A 64 4.66 3.23 17.40
C LEU A 64 5.45 4.50 17.76
N PRO A 65 6.66 4.67 17.19
CA PRO A 65 7.39 5.93 17.33
C PRO A 65 6.61 7.08 16.66
N PRO A 66 6.79 8.34 17.09
CA PRO A 66 5.97 9.47 16.65
C PRO A 66 5.81 9.62 15.13
N HIS A 67 6.90 9.44 14.38
CA HIS A 67 6.89 9.55 12.91
C HIS A 67 6.06 8.46 12.21
N LEU A 68 5.95 7.25 12.79
CA LEU A 68 5.08 6.20 12.26
C LEU A 68 3.66 6.28 12.83
N LYS A 69 3.51 6.73 14.08
CA LYS A 69 2.21 6.81 14.76
C LYS A 69 1.24 7.68 14.00
N ASP A 70 1.62 8.91 13.69
CA ASP A 70 0.76 9.85 12.96
C ASP A 70 0.47 9.36 11.54
N MET A 71 1.47 8.81 10.84
CA MET A 71 1.30 8.24 9.50
C MET A 71 0.36 7.02 9.50
N ALA A 72 0.44 6.16 10.52
CA ALA A 72 -0.40 4.98 10.67
C ALA A 72 -1.84 5.37 11.01
N ALA A 73 -2.02 6.31 11.95
CA ALA A 73 -3.31 6.86 12.31
C ALA A 73 -3.99 7.51 11.09
N PHE A 74 -3.22 8.28 10.29
CA PHE A 74 -3.71 8.88 9.06
C PHE A 74 -4.16 7.83 8.04
N THR A 75 -3.37 6.76 7.88
CA THR A 75 -3.74 5.63 7.00
C THR A 75 -5.02 4.95 7.46
N LEU A 76 -5.20 4.78 8.78
CA LEU A 76 -6.41 4.16 9.36
C LEU A 76 -7.67 4.98 9.13
N VAL A 77 -7.60 6.31 9.16
CA VAL A 77 -8.80 7.17 9.00
C VAL A 77 -9.10 7.54 7.55
N THR A 78 -8.12 7.46 6.65
CA THR A 78 -8.29 7.79 5.22
C THR A 78 -8.40 6.58 4.31
N GLY A 79 -7.95 5.40 4.74
CA GLY A 79 -7.90 4.19 3.91
C GLY A 79 -6.97 4.33 2.68
N LEU A 80 -6.09 5.33 2.65
CA LEU A 80 -5.20 5.56 1.52
C LEU A 80 -4.22 4.42 1.29
N ARG A 81 -3.78 4.24 0.05
CA ARG A 81 -2.73 3.25 -0.26
C ARG A 81 -1.43 3.70 0.39
N GLN A 82 -0.60 2.74 0.81
CA GLN A 82 0.70 3.02 1.39
C GLN A 82 1.49 4.04 0.55
N SER A 83 1.59 3.83 -0.76
CA SER A 83 2.30 4.73 -1.69
C SER A 83 1.80 6.18 -1.64
N ASN A 84 0.48 6.35 -1.51
CA ASN A 84 -0.16 7.66 -1.50
C ASN A 84 0.09 8.38 -0.18
N VAL A 85 0.17 7.65 0.93
CA VAL A 85 0.49 8.23 2.24
C VAL A 85 1.99 8.57 2.31
N THR A 86 2.87 7.66 1.89
CA THR A 86 4.33 7.87 1.91
C THR A 86 4.80 8.99 0.98
N GLY A 87 4.06 9.23 -0.11
CA GLY A 87 4.36 10.25 -1.10
C GLY A 87 3.52 11.53 -0.96
N LEU A 88 2.68 11.64 0.06
CA LEU A 88 1.74 12.76 0.21
C LEU A 88 2.50 14.08 0.38
N GLN A 89 2.20 15.03 -0.49
CA GLN A 89 2.76 16.37 -0.49
C GLN A 89 1.74 17.42 -0.02
N TRP A 90 2.21 18.54 0.50
CA TRP A 90 1.35 19.62 0.98
C TRP A 90 0.53 20.27 -0.14
N ASN A 91 1.04 20.30 -1.38
CA ASN A 91 0.30 20.79 -2.54
C ASN A 91 -0.87 19.86 -2.96
N GLU A 92 -0.88 18.62 -2.48
CA GLU A 92 -1.97 17.65 -2.68
C GLU A 92 -3.05 17.76 -1.58
N VAL A 93 -2.86 18.59 -0.54
CA VAL A 93 -3.74 18.66 0.62
C VAL A 93 -4.39 20.04 0.73
N ASP A 94 -5.71 20.09 0.63
CA ASP A 94 -6.51 21.27 0.96
C ASP A 94 -7.14 21.09 2.35
N MET A 95 -6.44 21.56 3.38
CA MET A 95 -6.91 21.49 4.78
C MET A 95 -8.15 22.37 5.03
N LYS A 96 -8.36 23.43 4.24
CA LYS A 96 -9.53 24.32 4.39
C LYS A 96 -10.79 23.65 3.84
N LYS A 97 -10.68 23.00 2.68
CA LYS A 97 -11.77 22.25 2.06
C LYS A 97 -11.88 20.80 2.56
N GLY A 98 -10.97 20.36 3.43
CA GLY A 98 -11.00 19.04 4.06
C GLY A 98 -10.83 17.89 3.07
N HIS A 99 -9.93 17.99 2.08
CA HIS A 99 -9.65 16.88 1.17
C HIS A 99 -8.18 16.78 0.77
N ALA A 100 -7.74 15.58 0.42
CA ALA A 100 -6.47 15.31 -0.25
C ALA A 100 -6.72 14.84 -1.69
N LEU A 101 -5.92 15.29 -2.64
CA LEU A 101 -5.99 14.93 -4.05
C LEU A 101 -4.93 13.89 -4.37
N ILE A 102 -5.36 12.68 -4.72
CA ILE A 102 -4.45 11.65 -5.22
C ILE A 102 -4.25 11.89 -6.72
N HIS A 103 -3.02 12.23 -7.13
CA HIS A 103 -2.72 12.54 -8.51
C HIS A 103 -3.03 11.39 -9.49
N PRO A 104 -3.36 11.70 -10.75
CA PRO A 104 -3.62 10.73 -11.82
C PRO A 104 -2.55 9.66 -11.96
N ASP A 105 -1.28 10.01 -11.81
CA ASP A 105 -0.13 9.11 -11.97
C ASP A 105 -0.05 8.08 -10.84
N GLN A 106 -0.71 8.36 -9.72
CA GLN A 106 -0.85 7.48 -8.56
C GLN A 106 -2.20 6.72 -8.57
N SER A 107 -3.05 6.99 -9.56
CA SER A 107 -4.36 6.38 -9.74
C SER A 107 -4.37 5.40 -10.91
N LYS A 108 -4.91 4.19 -10.68
CA LYS A 108 -5.05 3.17 -11.74
C LYS A 108 -5.92 3.65 -12.92
N THR A 109 -6.74 4.68 -12.71
CA THR A 109 -7.67 5.22 -13.70
C THR A 109 -7.19 6.52 -14.35
N LYS A 110 -5.97 7.00 -14.05
CA LYS A 110 -5.42 8.27 -14.55
C LYS A 110 -6.35 9.49 -14.31
N LYS A 111 -7.15 9.43 -13.26
CA LYS A 111 -8.00 10.53 -12.79
C LYS A 111 -7.58 10.91 -11.39
N ALA A 112 -7.57 12.21 -11.10
CA ALA A 112 -7.38 12.69 -9.74
C ALA A 112 -8.57 12.22 -8.88
N ILE A 113 -8.29 11.67 -7.70
CA ILE A 113 -9.33 11.20 -6.78
C ILE A 113 -9.27 12.07 -5.53
N PRO A 114 -10.30 12.89 -5.25
CA PRO A 114 -10.41 13.59 -3.98
C PRO A 114 -10.75 12.57 -2.88
N VAL A 115 -10.01 12.64 -1.78
CA VAL A 115 -10.22 11.84 -0.58
C VAL A 115 -10.61 12.78 0.55
N PRO A 116 -11.85 12.69 1.07
CA PRO A 116 -12.28 13.49 2.20
C PRO A 116 -11.41 13.23 3.43
N LEU A 117 -11.07 14.29 4.16
CA LEU A 117 -10.29 14.26 5.39
C LEU A 117 -11.23 14.58 6.55
N ASN A 118 -11.36 13.64 7.49
CA ASN A 118 -12.12 13.87 8.72
C ASN A 118 -11.33 14.73 9.72
N SER A 119 -11.96 15.12 10.83
CA SER A 119 -11.33 15.94 11.87
C SER A 119 -10.01 15.34 12.37
N ILE A 120 -9.98 14.03 12.61
CA ILE A 120 -8.78 13.32 13.06
C ILE A 120 -7.64 13.43 12.02
N ALA A 121 -7.95 13.27 10.73
CA ALA A 121 -6.97 13.42 9.67
C ALA A 121 -6.42 14.86 9.62
N LEU A 122 -7.27 15.87 9.79
CA LEU A 122 -6.86 17.27 9.82
C LEU A 122 -5.99 17.59 11.05
N GLU A 123 -6.32 17.07 12.22
CA GLU A 123 -5.50 17.21 13.43
C GLU A 123 -4.11 16.58 13.25
N ILE A 124 -4.03 15.41 12.59
CA ILE A 124 -2.75 14.79 12.26
C ILE A 124 -1.94 15.70 11.32
N LEU A 125 -2.58 16.24 10.27
CA LEU A 125 -1.94 17.13 9.33
C LEU A 125 -1.40 18.39 10.03
N GLU A 126 -2.15 18.99 10.94
CA GLU A 126 -1.69 20.16 11.68
C GLU A 126 -0.44 19.83 12.53
N ARG A 127 -0.37 18.63 13.13
CA ARG A 127 0.84 18.17 13.84
C ARG A 127 2.04 17.94 12.93
N GLN A 128 1.84 17.72 11.62
CA GLN A 128 2.93 17.52 10.66
C GLN A 128 3.40 18.82 10.01
N LYS A 129 2.58 19.86 10.04
CA LYS A 129 2.86 21.14 9.41
C LYS A 129 4.16 21.75 9.93
N GLY A 130 4.97 22.30 9.01
CA GLY A 130 6.26 22.90 9.34
C GLY A 130 7.43 21.92 9.54
N LYS A 131 7.19 20.60 9.59
CA LYS A 131 8.28 19.60 9.71
C LYS A 131 9.09 19.39 8.42
N HIS A 132 8.47 19.65 7.27
CA HIS A 132 9.11 19.55 5.95
C HIS A 132 8.36 20.46 4.95
N PRO A 133 9.06 21.13 4.02
CA PRO A 133 8.44 22.04 3.05
C PRO A 133 7.46 21.35 2.08
N ASP A 134 7.83 20.17 1.55
CA ASP A 134 7.02 19.50 0.52
C ASP A 134 6.19 18.32 1.02
N PHE A 135 6.78 17.39 1.78
CA PHE A 135 6.14 16.14 2.19
C PHE A 135 5.47 16.22 3.57
N VAL A 136 4.30 15.58 3.69
CA VAL A 136 3.54 15.51 4.95
C VAL A 136 4.20 14.59 5.97
N PHE A 137 4.61 13.38 5.55
CA PHE A 137 5.18 12.37 6.46
C PHE A 137 6.67 12.15 6.19
N THR A 138 7.49 12.61 7.12
CA THR A 138 8.95 12.52 7.01
C THR A 138 9.59 11.96 8.27
N TYR A 139 10.82 11.46 8.12
CA TYR A 139 11.69 11.05 9.20
C TYR A 139 13.10 11.53 8.90
N GLN A 140 13.70 12.26 9.85
CA GLN A 140 15.05 12.84 9.70
C GLN A 140 15.21 13.66 8.40
N GLY A 141 14.21 14.49 8.08
CA GLY A 141 14.22 15.37 6.91
C GLY A 141 14.00 14.66 5.56
N LYS A 142 13.68 13.36 5.54
CA LYS A 142 13.42 12.59 4.31
C LYS A 142 12.02 12.00 4.31
N PRO A 143 11.35 11.90 3.15
CA PRO A 143 10.06 11.23 3.05
C PRO A 143 10.17 9.77 3.47
N ILE A 144 9.18 9.28 4.22
CA ILE A 144 9.16 7.88 4.64
C ILE A 144 8.78 7.01 3.46
N THR A 145 9.70 6.18 2.95
CA THR A 145 9.43 5.32 1.77
C THR A 145 9.02 3.89 2.14
N ARG A 146 9.44 3.41 3.33
CA ARG A 146 9.21 2.02 3.77
C ARG A 146 8.51 1.97 5.12
N CYS A 147 7.23 1.60 5.11
CA CYS A 147 6.42 1.53 6.33
C CYS A 147 6.56 0.21 7.11
N ASN A 148 6.72 -0.93 6.41
CA ASN A 148 7.00 -2.23 7.03
C ASN A 148 8.49 -2.34 7.42
N ASN A 149 8.94 -1.44 8.28
CA ASN A 149 10.31 -1.36 8.77
C ASN A 149 10.48 -2.06 10.14
N HIS A 150 11.69 -2.02 10.68
CA HIS A 150 11.99 -2.69 11.95
C HIS A 150 11.18 -2.16 13.13
N ALA A 151 10.90 -0.84 13.18
CA ALA A 151 10.11 -0.24 14.25
C ALA A 151 8.65 -0.73 14.19
N TRP A 152 8.06 -0.81 13.00
CA TRP A 152 6.74 -1.38 12.78
C TRP A 152 6.64 -2.84 13.25
N LEU A 153 7.59 -3.68 12.82
CA LEU A 153 7.61 -5.10 13.19
C LEU A 153 7.80 -5.31 14.70
N LYS A 154 8.64 -4.48 15.34
CA LYS A 154 8.81 -4.50 16.79
C LYS A 154 7.54 -4.08 17.54
N ALA A 155 6.84 -3.05 17.07
CA ALA A 155 5.57 -2.61 17.66
C ALA A 155 4.51 -3.73 17.58
N LEU A 156 4.35 -4.36 16.40
CA LEU A 156 3.45 -5.51 16.26
C LEU A 156 3.80 -6.65 17.21
N LYS A 157 5.10 -6.95 17.38
CA LYS A 157 5.56 -7.99 18.31
C LYS A 157 5.22 -7.65 19.76
N ARG A 158 5.38 -6.39 20.19
CA ARG A 158 5.06 -5.95 21.56
C ARG A 158 3.56 -6.02 21.87
N VAL A 159 2.72 -5.67 20.90
CA VAL A 159 1.25 -5.76 21.03
C VAL A 159 0.73 -7.19 20.82
N GLY A 160 1.55 -8.11 20.31
CA GLY A 160 1.14 -9.48 20.03
C GLY A 160 0.34 -9.67 18.74
N ILE A 161 0.34 -8.67 17.84
CA ILE A 161 -0.37 -8.73 16.56
C ILE A 161 0.46 -9.56 15.56
N LYS A 162 -0.13 -10.66 15.07
CA LYS A 162 0.48 -11.57 14.09
C LYS A 162 -0.08 -11.34 12.69
N ASP A 163 0.74 -11.69 11.69
CA ASP A 163 0.41 -11.69 10.25
C ASP A 163 -0.01 -10.33 9.63
N PHE A 164 0.17 -9.21 10.33
CA PHE A 164 -0.30 -7.88 9.91
C PHE A 164 0.79 -7.03 9.23
N ARG A 165 0.42 -6.28 8.18
CA ARG A 165 1.28 -5.36 7.42
C ARG A 165 0.67 -3.97 7.39
N TRP A 166 1.48 -2.96 7.08
CA TRP A 166 0.98 -1.59 6.90
C TRP A 166 -0.19 -1.49 5.93
N HIS A 167 -0.12 -2.23 4.80
CA HIS A 167 -1.18 -2.20 3.80
C HIS A 167 -2.53 -2.68 4.36
N ASP A 168 -2.52 -3.52 5.40
CA ASP A 168 -3.72 -4.06 6.03
C ASP A 168 -4.45 -3.00 6.86
N LEU A 169 -3.83 -1.86 7.19
CA LEU A 169 -4.52 -0.69 7.80
C LEU A 169 -5.67 -0.19 6.92
N ARG A 170 -5.50 -0.23 5.60
CA ARG A 170 -6.57 0.13 4.66
C ARG A 170 -7.74 -0.86 4.72
N HIS A 171 -7.46 -2.14 4.95
CA HIS A 171 -8.52 -3.14 5.11
C HIS A 171 -9.31 -2.86 6.38
N THR A 172 -8.64 -2.45 7.46
CA THR A 172 -9.32 -2.00 8.70
C THR A 172 -10.25 -0.81 8.47
N TRP A 173 -9.89 0.15 7.61
CA TRP A 173 -10.79 1.28 7.27
C TRP A 173 -12.06 0.86 6.52
N ALA A 174 -11.95 -0.17 5.68
CA ALA A 174 -13.06 -0.67 4.86
C ALA A 174 -13.87 -1.79 5.51
N SER A 175 -13.54 -2.17 6.77
CA SER A 175 -14.20 -3.24 7.53
C SER A 175 -15.26 -2.70 8.48
#